data_AF-A0A2H6LHC7-F1
#
_entry.id   AF-A0A2H6LHC7-F1
#
_cell.length_a   1.000
_cell.length_b   1.000
_cell.length_c   1.000
_cell.angle_alpha   90.00
_cell.angle_beta   90.00
_cell.angle_gamma   90.00
#
_symmetry.space_group_name_H-M   'P 1'
#
loop_
_entity.id
_entity.type
_entity.pdbx_description
1 polymer ?
#
loop_
_entity_poly.entity_id
_entity_poly.type
_entity_poly.pdbx_seq_one_letter_code
_entity_poly.pdbx_strand_id
1 'polypeptide(L)'
;MEIFEKIKPEIYEEMTFDAMCKRVESKKLVALGNDEFFKNLPYLRQLRNRVHVHIVEDDTDTDYLKINRKQYDLARKVLFTLLTSELFPEVREDLFDYLRVDETLQVTDDDLW
;
A
#
# COMPACT_ATOMS: atom_id res chain seq x y z
N MET A 1 21.38 -7.03 49.60
CA MET A 1 22.27 -6.44 48.58
C MET A 1 21.58 -6.66 47.26
N GLU A 2 20.94 -5.62 46.71
CA GLU A 2 20.25 -5.72 45.43
C GLU A 2 21.23 -5.42 44.31
N ILE A 3 21.32 -6.36 43.35
CA ILE A 3 22.17 -6.23 42.16
C ILE A 3 21.25 -5.75 41.05
N PHE A 4 21.49 -4.55 40.55
CA PHE A 4 20.77 -4.01 39.38
C PHE A 4 21.57 -4.28 38.12
N GLU A 5 20.95 -4.93 37.13
CA GLU A 5 21.55 -5.18 35.83
C GLU A 5 21.12 -4.09 34.84
N LYS A 6 22.08 -3.54 34.08
CA LYS A 6 21.80 -2.54 33.06
C LYS A 6 21.09 -3.22 31.88
N ILE A 7 19.82 -2.87 31.66
CA ILE A 7 19.08 -3.31 30.47
C ILE A 7 19.82 -2.80 29.23
N LYS A 8 20.19 -3.70 28.33
CA LYS A 8 20.74 -3.31 27.03
C LYS A 8 19.68 -2.48 26.30
N PRO A 9 19.99 -1.25 25.86
CA PRO A 9 19.02 -0.46 25.12
C PRO A 9 18.61 -1.23 23.87
N GLU A 10 17.30 -1.33 23.63
CA GLU A 10 16.78 -1.87 22.40
C GLU A 10 17.24 -0.93 21.27
N ILE A 11 18.11 -1.45 20.40
CA ILE A 11 18.55 -0.70 19.22
C ILE A 11 17.43 -0.84 18.20
N TYR A 12 16.71 0.26 17.98
CA TYR A 12 15.76 0.35 16.87
C TYR A 12 16.56 0.41 15.57
N GLU A 13 16.70 -0.74 14.91
CA GLU A 13 17.22 -0.79 13.54
C GLU A 13 16.16 -0.21 12.59
N GLU A 14 16.61 0.63 11.66
CA GLU A 14 15.77 1.15 10.59
C GLU A 14 15.25 -0.03 9.75
N MET A 15 13.92 -0.14 9.63
CA MET A 15 13.31 -1.20 8.84
C MET A 15 13.03 -0.68 7.44
N THR A 16 13.69 -1.28 6.45
CA THR A 16 13.37 -1.00 5.04
C THR A 16 11.94 -1.45 4.73
N PHE A 17 11.32 -0.82 3.72
CA PHE A 17 9.98 -1.20 3.29
C PHE A 17 9.87 -2.68 2.89
N ASP A 18 10.90 -3.24 2.25
CA ASP A 18 10.89 -4.66 1.88
C ASP A 18 11.01 -5.57 3.11
N ALA A 19 11.78 -5.16 4.12
CA ALA A 19 11.84 -5.87 5.39
C ALA A 19 10.50 -5.81 6.14
N MET A 20 9.80 -4.66 6.09
CA MET A 20 8.43 -4.53 6.60
C MET A 20 7.48 -5.49 5.88
N CYS A 21 7.44 -5.48 4.55
CA CYS A 21 6.57 -6.36 3.76
C CYS A 21 6.80 -7.84 4.11
N LYS A 22 8.06 -8.29 4.13
CA LYS A 22 8.42 -9.68 4.50
C LYS A 22 8.01 -10.04 5.92
N ARG A 23 8.12 -9.11 6.88
CA ARG A 23 7.70 -9.35 8.27
C ARG A 23 6.18 -9.41 8.39
N VAL A 24 5.47 -8.53 7.72
CA VAL A 24 4.00 -8.51 7.71
C VAL A 24 3.45 -9.79 7.07
N GLU A 25 4.03 -10.20 5.94
CA GLU A 25 3.68 -11.44 5.22
C GLU A 25 3.99 -12.70 6.07
N SER A 26 5.21 -12.83 6.59
CA SER A 26 5.61 -14.00 7.38
C SER A 26 4.81 -14.18 8.67
N LYS A 27 4.39 -13.07 9.28
CA LYS A 27 3.53 -13.08 10.48
C LYS A 27 2.04 -13.10 10.14
N LYS A 28 1.67 -13.07 8.85
CA LYS A 28 0.28 -12.99 8.37
C LYS A 28 -0.53 -11.89 9.09
N LEU A 29 0.12 -10.76 9.39
CA LEU A 29 -0.49 -9.69 10.21
C LEU A 29 -1.70 -9.08 9.51
N VAL A 30 -1.68 -9.01 8.19
CA VAL A 30 -2.87 -8.71 7.41
C VAL A 30 -3.39 -10.03 6.89
N ALA A 31 -4.35 -10.63 7.59
CA ALA A 31 -5.14 -11.75 7.09
C ALA A 31 -6.11 -11.25 6.01
N LEU A 32 -5.56 -10.73 4.93
CA LEU A 32 -6.31 -10.38 3.73
C LEU A 32 -6.45 -11.68 2.96
N GLY A 33 -7.67 -12.05 2.59
CA GLY A 33 -8.02 -13.38 2.10
C GLY A 33 -7.32 -13.87 0.81
N ASN A 34 -6.21 -13.26 0.36
CA ASN A 34 -5.50 -13.63 -0.84
C ASN A 34 -4.01 -13.17 -0.82
N ASP A 35 -3.08 -14.08 -1.18
CA ASP A 35 -1.65 -13.83 -1.47
C ASP A 35 -1.42 -12.64 -2.44
N GLU A 36 -2.43 -12.30 -3.23
CA GLU A 36 -2.44 -11.20 -4.18
C GLU A 36 -2.16 -9.84 -3.54
N PHE A 37 -2.61 -9.58 -2.31
CA PHE A 37 -2.29 -8.33 -1.62
C PHE A 37 -0.78 -8.10 -1.50
N PHE A 38 -0.06 -9.10 -1.00
CA PHE A 38 1.39 -9.02 -0.82
C PHE A 38 2.14 -8.96 -2.15
N LYS A 39 1.64 -9.65 -3.19
CA LYS A 39 2.18 -9.57 -4.56
C LYS A 39 2.04 -8.17 -5.18
N ASN A 40 1.01 -7.43 -4.80
CA ASN A 40 0.75 -6.10 -5.34
C ASN A 40 1.58 -4.99 -4.67
N LEU A 41 2.03 -5.16 -3.42
CA LEU A 41 2.79 -4.12 -2.71
C LEU A 41 4.11 -3.70 -3.38
N PRO A 42 4.96 -4.63 -3.89
CA PRO A 42 6.17 -4.26 -4.63
C PRO A 42 5.87 -3.43 -5.88
N TYR A 43 4.81 -3.80 -6.62
CA TYR A 43 4.39 -3.08 -7.81
C TYR A 43 3.87 -1.67 -7.50
N LEU A 44 3.04 -1.53 -6.46
CA LEU A 44 2.56 -0.23 -6.01
C LEU A 44 3.70 0.68 -5.51
N ARG A 45 4.74 0.10 -4.89
CA ARG A 45 5.96 0.85 -4.56
C ARG A 45 6.66 1.37 -5.81
N GLN A 46 6.80 0.56 -6.85
CA GLN A 46 7.38 1.00 -8.12
C GLN A 46 6.54 2.12 -8.75
N LEU A 47 5.21 2.00 -8.71
CA LEU A 47 4.29 3.03 -9.19
C LEU A 47 4.48 4.35 -8.42
N ARG A 48 4.56 4.28 -7.08
CA ARG A 48 4.87 5.45 -6.25
C ARG A 48 6.22 6.06 -6.60
N ASN A 49 7.25 5.23 -6.82
CA ASN A 49 8.59 5.73 -7.13
C ASN A 49 8.66 6.44 -8.48
N ARG A 50 7.79 6.08 -9.45
CA ARG A 50 7.68 6.80 -10.73
C ARG A 50 7.11 8.21 -10.54
N VAL A 51 6.10 8.34 -9.68
CA VAL A 51 5.53 9.64 -9.31
C VAL A 51 6.50 10.46 -8.48
N HIS A 52 7.21 9.79 -7.57
CA HIS A 52 8.19 10.38 -6.68
C HIS A 52 9.53 10.54 -7.39
N VAL A 53 9.57 11.42 -8.40
CA VAL A 53 10.83 11.82 -9.02
C VAL A 53 11.58 12.71 -8.02
N HIS A 54 12.79 12.29 -7.62
CA HIS A 54 13.63 13.04 -6.68
C HIS A 54 14.18 14.36 -7.25
N ILE A 55 13.95 14.63 -8.54
CA ILE A 55 14.42 15.80 -9.28
C ILE A 55 13.29 16.17 -10.25
N VAL A 56 12.36 17.01 -9.80
CA VAL A 56 11.35 17.64 -10.67
C VAL A 56 11.98 18.95 -11.13
N GLU A 57 12.46 19.01 -12.37
CA GLU A 57 12.96 20.25 -12.97
C GLU A 57 11.82 21.05 -13.61
N ASP A 58 10.75 20.36 -14.07
CA ASP A 58 9.57 20.94 -14.71
C ASP A 58 8.24 20.33 -14.21
N ASP A 59 7.13 21.06 -14.32
CA ASP A 59 5.81 20.62 -13.84
C ASP A 59 5.22 19.43 -14.64
N THR A 60 5.84 19.11 -15.78
CA THR A 60 5.56 17.94 -16.62
C THR A 60 6.43 16.72 -16.30
N ASP A 61 7.45 16.83 -15.43
CA ASP A 61 8.38 15.72 -15.12
C ASP A 61 7.76 14.63 -14.25
N THR A 62 6.59 14.90 -13.67
CA THR A 62 5.91 13.92 -12.84
C THR A 62 5.16 12.91 -13.71
N ASP A 63 5.51 11.64 -13.56
CA ASP A 63 4.93 10.52 -14.33
C ASP A 63 3.44 10.23 -14.01
N TYR A 64 2.67 11.19 -13.48
CA TYR A 64 1.24 11.03 -13.20
C TYR A 64 0.47 10.60 -14.45
N LEU A 65 0.84 11.11 -15.63
CA LEU A 65 0.24 10.75 -16.92
C LEU A 65 0.49 9.29 -17.32
N LYS A 66 1.45 8.60 -16.69
CA LYS A 66 1.76 7.19 -16.94
C LYS A 66 0.97 6.24 -16.04
N ILE A 67 0.21 6.75 -15.07
CA ILE A 67 -0.69 5.94 -14.25
C ILE A 67 -2.01 5.74 -14.99
N ASN A 68 -2.30 4.50 -15.37
CA ASN A 68 -3.56 4.16 -16.02
C ASN A 68 -4.64 3.76 -14.99
N ARG A 69 -5.88 3.65 -15.48
CA ARG A 69 -7.04 3.30 -14.65
C ARG A 69 -6.85 1.99 -13.88
N LYS A 70 -6.26 0.96 -14.50
CA LYS A 70 -6.02 -0.34 -13.86
C LYS A 70 -5.08 -0.22 -12.66
N GLN A 71 -4.01 0.57 -12.80
CA GLN A 71 -3.06 0.83 -11.71
C GLN A 71 -3.70 1.64 -10.58
N TYR A 72 -4.53 2.62 -10.93
CA TYR A 72 -5.29 3.41 -9.96
C TYR A 72 -6.28 2.55 -9.17
N ASP A 73 -7.06 1.71 -9.86
CA ASP A 73 -8.03 0.80 -9.24
C ASP A 73 -7.32 -0.27 -8.39
N LEU A 74 -6.15 -0.76 -8.83
CA LEU A 74 -5.33 -1.66 -8.02
C LEU A 74 -4.91 -1.01 -6.69
N ALA A 75 -4.43 0.23 -6.74
CA ALA A 75 -4.05 0.97 -5.53
C ALA A 75 -5.24 1.16 -4.59
N ARG A 76 -6.42 1.50 -5.13
CA ARG A 76 -7.67 1.64 -4.37
C ARG A 76 -8.09 0.33 -3.71
N LYS A 77 -8.10 -0.78 -4.45
CA LYS A 77 -8.41 -2.12 -3.91
C LYS A 77 -7.47 -2.48 -2.76
N VAL A 78 -6.17 -2.31 -2.92
CA VAL A 78 -5.17 -2.63 -1.89
C VAL A 78 -5.36 -1.75 -0.65
N LEU A 79 -5.57 -0.45 -0.83
CA LEU A 79 -5.81 0.47 0.29
C LEU A 79 -7.11 0.17 1.03
N PHE A 80 -8.21 -0.04 0.31
CA PHE A 80 -9.50 -0.42 0.91
C PHE A 80 -9.32 -1.67 1.77
N THR A 81 -8.77 -2.72 1.16
CA THR A 81 -8.54 -4.01 1.82
C THR A 81 -7.70 -3.88 3.09
N LEU A 82 -6.64 -3.07 3.08
CA LEU A 82 -5.82 -2.81 4.27
C LEU A 82 -6.61 -2.06 5.35
N LEU A 83 -7.23 -0.94 4.99
CA LEU A 83 -7.90 -0.02 5.92
C LEU A 83 -9.19 -0.60 6.51
N THR A 84 -9.77 -1.60 5.86
CA THR A 84 -10.92 -2.35 6.36
C THR A 84 -10.55 -3.70 6.97
N SER A 85 -9.26 -3.98 7.15
CA SER A 85 -8.80 -5.25 7.74
C SER A 85 -8.97 -5.29 9.25
N GLU A 86 -8.98 -6.51 9.78
CA GLU A 86 -9.03 -6.80 11.22
C GLU A 86 -7.82 -6.28 12.02
N LEU A 87 -6.80 -5.72 11.35
CA LEU A 87 -5.69 -5.02 12.02
C LEU A 87 -6.16 -3.80 12.80
N PHE A 88 -7.25 -3.16 12.36
CA PHE A 88 -7.76 -1.95 12.96
C PHE A 88 -8.93 -2.31 13.89
N PRO A 89 -8.87 -1.91 15.17
CA PRO A 89 -9.84 -2.35 16.18
C PRO A 89 -11.25 -1.82 15.94
N GLU A 90 -11.39 -0.68 15.25
CA GLU A 90 -12.67 -0.10 14.85
C GLU A 90 -12.58 0.29 13.37
N VAL A 91 -13.14 -0.55 12.50
CA VAL A 91 -13.24 -0.27 11.08
C VAL A 91 -14.58 0.42 10.79
N ARG A 92 -14.49 1.65 10.30
CA ARG A 92 -15.62 2.39 9.71
C ARG A 92 -15.51 2.31 8.20
N GLU A 93 -16.01 1.22 7.60
CA GLU A 93 -15.89 0.97 6.16
C GLU A 93 -16.47 2.10 5.30
N ASP A 94 -17.52 2.75 5.78
CA ASP A 94 -18.20 3.88 5.13
C ASP A 94 -17.26 5.07 4.88
N LEU A 95 -16.23 5.24 5.72
CA LEU A 95 -15.22 6.28 5.51
C LEU A 95 -14.34 5.99 4.29
N PHE A 96 -14.31 4.75 3.82
CA PHE A 96 -13.44 4.27 2.75
C PHE A 96 -14.21 3.88 1.47
N ASP A 97 -15.50 4.21 1.37
CA ASP A 97 -16.31 3.90 0.18
C ASP A 97 -15.73 4.47 -1.12
N TYR A 98 -15.04 5.61 -1.05
CA TYR A 98 -14.33 6.20 -2.18
C TYR A 98 -13.18 5.32 -2.73
N LEU A 99 -12.75 4.30 -1.99
CA LEU A 99 -11.76 3.30 -2.43
C LEU A 99 -12.40 2.04 -3.03
N ARG A 100 -13.73 1.86 -2.96
CA ARG A 100 -14.41 0.72 -3.58
C ARG A 100 -14.29 0.78 -5.10
N VAL A 101 -13.79 -0.31 -5.68
CA VAL A 101 -13.69 -0.45 -7.13
C VAL A 101 -14.84 -1.33 -7.60
N ASP A 102 -15.87 -0.71 -8.17
CA ASP A 102 -16.94 -1.43 -8.85
C ASP A 102 -16.40 -1.99 -10.17
N GLU A 103 -16.36 -3.31 -10.31
CA GLU A 103 -15.88 -3.99 -11.52
C GLU A 103 -16.82 -3.81 -12.73
N THR A 104 -17.96 -3.14 -12.54
CA THR A 104 -19.03 -2.96 -13.53
C THR A 104 -18.84 -1.79 -14.49
N LEU A 105 -17.84 -0.92 -14.28
CA LEU A 105 -17.51 0.16 -15.21
C LEU A 105 -16.21 -0.14 -15.96
N GLN A 106 -16.15 -1.31 -16.61
CA GLN A 106 -15.38 -1.41 -17.85
C GLN A 106 -16.18 -0.68 -18.92
N VAL A 107 -16.10 0.64 -18.95
CA VAL A 107 -16.45 1.37 -20.17
C VAL A 107 -15.40 0.93 -21.18
N THR A 108 -15.81 0.06 -22.10
CA THR A 108 -15.02 -0.26 -23.28
C THR A 108 -14.73 1.04 -24.01
N ASP A 109 -13.48 1.26 -24.38
CA ASP A 109 -13.03 2.44 -25.14
C ASP A 109 -13.78 2.62 -26.49
N ASP A 110 -14.65 1.68 -26.86
CA ASP A 110 -15.55 1.72 -28.03
C ASP A 110 -16.75 2.68 -27.89
N ASP A 111 -17.04 3.24 -26.71
CA ASP A 111 -18.16 4.18 -26.50
C ASP A 111 -17.77 5.67 -26.59
N LEU A 112 -16.54 5.96 -27.00
CA LEU A 112 -16.06 7.33 -27.19
C LEU A 112 -15.45 7.50 -28.59
N TRP A 113 -16.24 7.32 -29.66
CA TRP A 113 -16.18 8.07 -30.94
C TRP A 113 -17.39 7.74 -31.83
#